data_AF-A0A4R6KDQ2-F1
#
_entry.id   AF-A0A4R6KDQ2-F1
#
_cell.length_a   1.000
_cell.length_b   1.000
_cell.length_c   1.000
_cell.angle_alpha   90.00
_cell.angle_beta   90.00
_cell.angle_gamma   90.00
#
_symmetry.space_group_name_H-M   'P 1'
#
loop_
_entity.id
_entity.type
_entity.pdbx_description
1 polymer ?
#
loop_
_entity_poly.entity_id
_entity_poly.type
_entity_poly.pdbx_seq_one_letter_code
_entity_poly.pdbx_strand_id
1 'polypeptide(L)'
;MSPVSPIRPVHAARDLVLLLARVGLGIVFIAHGWQKFSTNGLDKTAAAFDQMGVPAPTLSAYYAAAVELVGGAALILGALTTVAGVLLALDMAGAFLFVHVSNGVFVAEGGWELVVILGLLSLTLAVTGPGKIAVDRFLTRSSSGSRSAVHA
;
A
#
# COMPACT_ATOMS: atom_id res chain seq x y z
N MET A 1 36.34 -9.10 25.67
CA MET A 1 34.98 -8.57 25.91
C MET A 1 34.46 -8.05 24.57
N SER A 2 33.51 -8.74 23.94
CA SER A 2 32.88 -8.25 22.71
C SER A 2 32.00 -7.05 23.03
N PRO A 3 32.01 -5.97 22.23
CA PRO A 3 31.15 -4.82 22.47
C PRO A 3 29.70 -5.25 22.26
N VAL A 4 28.90 -5.19 23.32
CA VAL A 4 27.43 -5.27 23.23
C VAL A 4 26.99 -4.04 22.45
N SER A 5 26.58 -4.21 21.19
CA SER A 5 26.13 -3.09 20.37
C SER A 5 24.88 -2.48 20.99
N PRO A 6 24.87 -1.19 21.37
CA PRO A 6 23.66 -0.57 21.89
C PRO A 6 22.60 -0.56 20.80
N ILE A 7 21.41 -1.10 21.10
CA ILE A 7 20.25 -0.96 20.23
C ILE A 7 19.97 0.54 20.12
N ARG A 8 20.34 1.14 18.98
CA ARG A 8 20.22 2.59 18.76
C ARG A 8 18.72 2.92 18.63
N PRO A 9 18.09 3.68 19.56
CA PRO A 9 16.64 3.90 19.64
C PRO A 9 16.00 4.42 18.35
N VAL A 10 16.76 5.12 17.50
CA VAL A 10 16.34 5.61 16.18
C VAL A 10 15.83 4.50 15.25
N HIS A 11 16.44 3.31 15.31
CA HIS A 11 16.02 2.20 14.44
C HIS A 11 14.69 1.59 14.90
N ALA A 12 14.50 1.44 16.21
CA ALA A 12 13.25 0.93 16.78
C ALA A 12 12.09 1.89 16.50
N ALA A 13 12.31 3.20 16.65
CA ALA A 13 11.32 4.22 16.31
C ALA A 13 10.97 4.19 14.82
N ARG A 14 11.96 4.10 13.93
CA ARG A 14 11.72 3.95 12.49
C ARG A 14 10.88 2.72 12.18
N ASP A 15 11.24 1.57 12.73
CA ASP A 15 10.53 0.30 12.49
C ASP A 15 9.08 0.35 12.98
N LEU A 16 8.83 1.00 14.12
CA LEU A 16 7.48 1.24 14.65
C LEU A 16 6.68 2.18 13.74
N VAL A 17 7.27 3.30 13.29
CA VAL A 17 6.59 4.25 12.40
C VAL A 17 6.23 3.59 11.07
N LEU A 18 7.12 2.78 10.49
CA LEU A 18 6.83 2.04 9.25
C LEU A 18 5.71 1.02 9.45
N LEU A 19 5.66 0.34 10.60
CA LEU A 19 4.55 -0.57 10.92
C LEU A 19 3.23 0.20 11.02
N LEU A 20 3.19 1.30 11.78
CA LEU A 20 1.99 2.12 11.95
C LEU A 20 1.51 2.71 10.61
N ALA A 21 2.45 3.20 9.79
CA ALA A 21 2.13 3.70 8.45
C ALA A 21 1.53 2.62 7.57
N ARG A 22 2.11 1.41 7.56
CA ARG A 22 1.57 0.26 6.80
C ARG A 22 0.18 -0.16 7.29
N VAL A 23 -0.01 -0.24 8.60
CA VAL A 23 -1.30 -0.64 9.19
C VAL A 23 -2.37 0.40 8.89
N GLY A 24 -2.09 1.68 9.18
CA GLY A 24 -3.04 2.76 8.94
C GLY A 24 -3.42 2.90 7.46
N LEU A 25 -2.41 2.92 6.57
CA LEU A 25 -2.65 3.00 5.13
C LEU A 25 -3.39 1.78 4.60
N GLY A 26 -2.98 0.58 5.03
CA GLY A 26 -3.61 -0.66 4.62
C GLY A 26 -5.08 -0.76 5.03
N ILE A 27 -5.44 -0.30 6.24
CA ILE A 27 -6.85 -0.25 6.68
C ILE A 27 -7.69 0.64 5.77
N VAL A 28 -7.19 1.82 5.39
CA VAL A 28 -7.90 2.75 4.49
C VAL A 28 -8.14 2.10 3.13
N PHE A 29 -7.12 1.49 2.53
CA PHE A 29 -7.29 0.80 1.25
C PHE A 29 -8.22 -0.41 1.36
N ILE A 30 -8.14 -1.22 2.41
CA ILE A 30 -9.07 -2.34 2.61
C ILE A 30 -10.50 -1.82 2.71
N ALA A 31 -10.75 -0.72 3.42
CA ALA A 31 -12.08 -0.14 3.53
C ALA A 31 -12.62 0.30 2.16
N HIS A 32 -11.81 1.01 1.36
CA HIS A 32 -12.20 1.44 0.01
C HIS A 32 -12.41 0.28 -0.96
N GLY A 33 -11.50 -0.70 -0.95
CA GLY A 33 -11.62 -1.86 -1.82
C GLY A 33 -12.80 -2.75 -1.42
N TRP A 34 -13.06 -2.92 -0.11
CA TRP A 34 -14.24 -3.63 0.38
C TRP A 34 -15.53 -2.92 -0.01
N GLN A 35 -15.53 -1.57 0.03
CA GLN A 35 -16.66 -0.78 -0.41
C GLN A 35 -16.94 -1.01 -1.90
N LYS A 36 -15.91 -1.01 -2.76
CA LYS A 36 -16.06 -1.28 -4.20
C LYS A 36 -16.51 -2.72 -4.49
N PHE A 37 -15.96 -3.69 -3.77
CA PHE A 37 -16.21 -5.11 -4.00
C PHE A 37 -17.57 -5.57 -3.44
N SER A 38 -17.86 -5.24 -2.18
CA SER A 38 -19.01 -5.80 -1.45
C SER A 38 -20.10 -4.77 -1.15
N THR A 39 -19.77 -3.60 -0.61
CA THR A 39 -20.80 -2.64 -0.14
C THR A 39 -21.58 -2.03 -1.30
N ASN A 40 -20.87 -1.55 -2.32
CA ASN A 40 -21.46 -1.02 -3.55
C ASN A 40 -21.72 -2.14 -4.56
N GLY A 41 -20.78 -3.09 -4.64
CA GLY A 41 -20.71 -4.07 -5.72
C GLY A 41 -19.96 -3.52 -6.94
N LEU A 42 -19.31 -4.43 -7.68
CA LEU A 42 -18.47 -4.09 -8.82
C LEU A 42 -19.26 -3.46 -9.97
N ASP A 43 -20.48 -3.91 -10.23
CA ASP A 43 -21.32 -3.36 -11.31
C ASP A 43 -21.69 -1.90 -11.05
N LYS A 44 -22.04 -1.55 -9.80
CA LYS A 44 -22.33 -0.15 -9.43
C LYS A 44 -21.08 0.71 -9.45
N THR A 45 -19.95 0.16 -9.02
CA THR A 45 -18.66 0.85 -9.09
C THR A 45 -18.27 1.13 -10.54
N ALA A 46 -18.43 0.16 -11.44
CA ALA A 46 -18.18 0.32 -12.87
C ALA A 46 -19.11 1.37 -13.48
N ALA A 47 -20.40 1.36 -13.16
CA ALA A 47 -21.34 2.38 -13.63
C ALA A 47 -20.98 3.79 -13.13
N ALA A 48 -20.52 3.93 -11.88
CA ALA A 48 -20.03 5.21 -11.37
C ALA A 48 -18.74 5.65 -12.10
N PHE A 49 -17.81 4.73 -12.34
CA PHE A 49 -16.57 4.99 -13.08
C PHE A 49 -16.85 5.45 -14.51
N ASP A 50 -17.85 4.86 -15.17
CA ASP A 50 -18.30 5.27 -16.50
C ASP A 50 -18.84 6.71 -16.50
N GLN A 51 -19.68 7.06 -15.52
CA GLN A 51 -20.19 8.43 -15.35
C GLN A 51 -19.09 9.46 -15.08
N MET A 52 -18.01 9.03 -14.41
CA MET A 52 -16.84 9.88 -14.13
C MET A 52 -15.84 9.93 -15.30
N GLY A 53 -16.08 9.20 -16.40
CA GLY A 53 -15.18 9.18 -17.56
C GLY A 53 -13.90 8.37 -17.35
N VAL A 54 -13.88 7.45 -16.38
CA VAL A 54 -12.76 6.54 -16.15
C VAL A 54 -12.67 5.53 -17.31
N PRO A 55 -11.52 5.40 -17.99
CA PRO A 55 -11.35 4.45 -19.09
C PRO A 55 -11.61 3.00 -18.65
N ALA A 56 -12.18 2.20 -19.55
CA ALA A 56 -12.49 0.78 -19.34
C ALA A 56 -13.15 0.52 -17.96
N PRO A 57 -14.33 1.12 -17.70
CA PRO A 57 -14.89 1.28 -16.35
C PRO A 57 -15.06 -0.04 -15.59
N THR A 58 -15.49 -1.10 -16.26
CA THR A 58 -15.55 -2.44 -15.66
C THR A 58 -14.18 -2.93 -15.24
N LEU A 59 -13.18 -2.94 -16.14
CA LEU A 59 -11.83 -3.40 -15.82
C LEU A 59 -11.20 -2.57 -14.70
N SER A 60 -11.39 -1.24 -14.74
CA SER A 60 -10.91 -0.31 -13.73
C SER A 60 -11.56 -0.56 -12.36
N ALA A 61 -12.85 -0.89 -12.31
CA ALA A 61 -13.52 -1.26 -11.05
C ALA A 61 -12.95 -2.53 -10.43
N TYR A 62 -12.71 -3.58 -11.25
CA TYR A 62 -12.07 -4.81 -10.80
C TYR A 62 -10.63 -4.57 -10.33
N TYR A 63 -9.85 -3.80 -11.11
CA TYR A 63 -8.48 -3.42 -10.76
C TYR A 63 -8.43 -2.69 -9.43
N ALA A 64 -9.18 -1.59 -9.28
CA ALA A 64 -9.17 -0.78 -8.07
C ALA A 64 -9.60 -1.60 -6.84
N ALA A 65 -10.72 -2.32 -6.94
CA ALA A 65 -11.21 -3.13 -5.83
C ALA A 65 -10.18 -4.20 -5.38
N ALA A 66 -9.56 -4.90 -6.35
CA ALA A 66 -8.59 -5.95 -6.05
C ALA A 66 -7.27 -5.39 -5.51
N VAL A 67 -6.74 -4.34 -6.13
CA VAL A 67 -5.47 -3.71 -5.71
C VAL A 67 -5.61 -3.07 -4.35
N GLU A 68 -6.70 -2.35 -4.07
CA GLU A 68 -6.94 -1.73 -2.76
C GLU A 68 -7.10 -2.79 -1.66
N LEU A 69 -7.90 -3.85 -1.89
CA LEU A 69 -8.09 -4.92 -0.89
C LEU A 69 -6.81 -5.72 -0.66
N VAL A 70 -6.27 -6.31 -1.71
CA VAL A 70 -5.13 -7.23 -1.61
C VAL A 70 -3.85 -6.46 -1.29
N GLY A 71 -3.65 -5.31 -1.92
CA GLY A 71 -2.52 -4.42 -1.63
C GLY A 71 -2.57 -3.87 -0.21
N GLY A 72 -3.75 -3.44 0.26
CA GLY A 72 -3.94 -3.01 1.64
C GLY A 72 -3.61 -4.11 2.65
N ALA A 73 -4.11 -5.33 2.43
CA ALA A 73 -3.78 -6.49 3.27
C ALA A 73 -2.29 -6.84 3.23
N ALA A 74 -1.67 -6.81 2.05
CA ALA A 74 -0.25 -7.04 1.87
C ALA A 74 0.60 -6.02 2.63
N LEU A 75 0.22 -4.72 2.62
CA LEU A 75 0.88 -3.70 3.42
C LEU A 75 0.79 -3.98 4.92
N ILE A 76 -0.39 -4.30 5.45
CA ILE A 76 -0.58 -4.63 6.88
C ILE A 76 0.37 -5.76 7.29
N LEU A 77 0.42 -6.83 6.50
CA LEU A 77 1.30 -7.97 6.74
C LEU A 77 2.79 -7.62 6.52
N GLY A 78 3.08 -6.56 5.76
CA GLY A 78 4.43 -6.26 5.30
C GLY A 78 4.96 -7.34 4.36
N ALA A 79 4.08 -7.81 3.47
CA ALA A 79 4.38 -8.76 2.42
C ALA A 79 4.38 -8.05 1.06
N LEU A 80 5.36 -8.33 0.21
CA LEU A 80 5.50 -7.71 -1.12
C LEU A 80 5.37 -6.17 -1.07
N THR A 81 5.90 -5.54 -0.03
CA THR A 81 5.59 -4.13 0.30
C THR A 81 5.90 -3.17 -0.85
N THR A 82 7.01 -3.39 -1.56
CA THR A 82 7.37 -2.60 -2.74
C THR A 82 6.36 -2.74 -3.86
N VAL A 83 5.92 -3.97 -4.16
CA VAL A 83 4.94 -4.23 -5.23
C VAL A 83 3.57 -3.64 -4.84
N ALA A 84 3.11 -3.92 -3.63
CA ALA A 84 1.85 -3.39 -3.12
C ALA A 84 1.84 -1.85 -3.13
N GLY A 85 2.90 -1.21 -2.63
CA GLY A 85 3.00 0.25 -2.60
C GLY A 85 3.03 0.89 -4.00
N VAL A 86 3.70 0.28 -4.99
CA VAL A 86 3.67 0.78 -6.37
C VAL A 86 2.28 0.65 -6.98
N LEU A 87 1.62 -0.50 -6.84
CA LEU A 87 0.29 -0.71 -7.41
C LEU A 87 -0.76 0.23 -6.79
N LEU A 88 -0.73 0.40 -5.47
CA LEU A 88 -1.61 1.33 -4.76
C LEU A 88 -1.33 2.79 -5.15
N ALA A 89 -0.07 3.16 -5.38
CA ALA A 89 0.26 4.49 -5.87
C ALA A 89 -0.26 4.74 -7.29
N LEU A 90 -0.17 3.75 -8.18
CA LEU A 90 -0.72 3.84 -9.53
C LEU A 90 -2.26 3.91 -9.52
N ASP A 91 -2.90 3.16 -8.62
CA ASP A 91 -4.35 3.25 -8.40
C ASP A 91 -4.77 4.66 -7.96
N MET A 92 -4.07 5.24 -6.97
CA MET A 92 -4.30 6.63 -6.54
C MET A 92 -3.98 7.67 -7.61
N ALA A 93 -2.99 7.44 -8.47
CA ALA A 93 -2.71 8.31 -9.61
C ALA A 93 -3.87 8.28 -10.62
N GLY A 94 -4.46 7.10 -10.88
CA GLY A 94 -5.66 6.96 -11.69
C GLY A 94 -6.84 7.71 -11.08
N ALA A 95 -7.12 7.50 -9.79
CA ALA A 95 -8.17 8.22 -9.07
C ALA A 95 -7.97 9.75 -9.15
N PHE A 96 -6.74 10.23 -8.95
CA PHE A 96 -6.41 11.65 -9.10
C PHE A 96 -6.75 12.15 -10.51
N LEU A 97 -6.16 11.54 -11.54
CA LEU A 97 -6.25 12.03 -12.92
C LEU A 97 -7.66 11.99 -13.50
N PHE A 98 -8.44 10.95 -13.18
CA PHE A 98 -9.74 10.75 -13.80
C PHE A 98 -10.91 11.28 -12.97
N VAL A 99 -10.76 11.42 -11.65
CA VAL A 99 -11.89 11.76 -10.76
C VAL A 99 -11.69 13.08 -10.01
N HIS A 100 -10.46 13.39 -9.60
CA HIS A 100 -10.23 14.47 -8.63
C HIS A 100 -9.44 15.68 -9.16
N VAL A 101 -8.73 15.57 -10.30
CA VAL A 101 -7.80 16.61 -10.78
C VAL A 101 -8.47 17.95 -11.08
N SER A 102 -9.73 17.94 -11.51
CA SER A 102 -10.51 19.14 -11.80
C SER A 102 -11.11 19.79 -10.56
N ASN A 103 -11.04 19.12 -9.40
CA ASN A 103 -11.68 19.56 -8.17
C ASN A 103 -10.70 20.38 -7.32
N GLY A 104 -11.23 21.02 -6.27
CA GLY A 104 -10.41 21.71 -5.27
C GLY A 104 -9.54 20.75 -4.45
N VAL A 105 -8.89 21.28 -3.41
CA VAL A 105 -8.02 20.46 -2.54
C VAL A 105 -8.85 19.58 -1.61
N PHE A 106 -9.92 20.12 -1.03
CA PHE A 106 -10.60 19.54 0.12
C PHE A 106 -11.50 18.35 -0.20
N VAL A 107 -11.36 17.23 0.54
CA VAL A 107 -12.17 16.01 0.38
C VAL A 107 -13.67 16.29 0.49
N ALA A 108 -14.08 17.23 1.34
CA ALA A 108 -15.49 17.60 1.52
C ALA A 108 -16.16 18.07 0.22
N GLU A 109 -15.38 18.56 -0.73
CA GLU A 109 -15.81 19.04 -2.05
C GLU A 109 -15.43 18.05 -3.17
N GLY A 110 -15.07 16.81 -2.81
CA GLY A 110 -14.55 15.82 -3.75
C GLY A 110 -13.12 16.12 -4.21
N GLY A 111 -12.35 16.89 -3.43
CA GLY A 111 -11.00 17.30 -3.77
C GLY A 111 -9.95 16.19 -3.76
N TRP A 112 -8.74 16.55 -4.20
CA TRP A 112 -7.67 15.59 -4.47
C TRP A 112 -6.74 15.27 -3.29
N GLU A 113 -6.84 16.00 -2.16
CA GLU A 113 -5.85 15.89 -1.08
C GLU A 113 -5.65 14.46 -0.57
N LEU A 114 -6.73 13.70 -0.36
CA LEU A 114 -6.64 12.36 0.20
C LEU A 114 -5.97 11.40 -0.78
N VAL A 115 -6.40 11.38 -2.05
CA VAL A 115 -5.84 10.44 -3.04
C VAL A 115 -4.36 10.70 -3.27
N VAL A 116 -3.94 11.97 -3.30
CA VAL A 116 -2.52 12.32 -3.45
C VAL A 116 -1.71 11.90 -2.23
N ILE A 117 -2.20 12.14 -1.01
CA ILE A 117 -1.49 11.75 0.22
C ILE A 117 -1.39 10.22 0.34
N LEU A 118 -2.46 9.48 0.03
CA LEU A 118 -2.44 8.01 0.02
C LEU A 118 -1.45 7.48 -1.02
N GLY A 119 -1.42 8.06 -2.22
CA GLY A 119 -0.49 7.68 -3.28
C GLY A 119 0.97 7.94 -2.90
N LEU A 120 1.27 9.14 -2.37
CA LEU A 120 2.62 9.50 -1.92
C LEU A 120 3.10 8.64 -0.75
N LEU A 121 2.23 8.32 0.21
CA LEU A 121 2.58 7.43 1.31
C LEU A 121 2.81 5.99 0.81
N SER A 122 2.03 5.54 -0.17
CA SER A 122 2.23 4.24 -0.82
C SER A 122 3.60 4.15 -1.51
N LEU A 123 3.99 5.18 -2.27
CA LEU A 123 5.33 5.27 -2.87
C LEU A 123 6.44 5.33 -1.81
N THR A 124 6.21 6.08 -0.74
CA THR A 124 7.17 6.19 0.37
C THR A 124 7.43 4.81 0.97
N LEU A 125 6.38 4.02 1.24
CA LEU A 125 6.50 2.66 1.74
C LEU A 125 7.15 1.71 0.71
N ALA A 126 6.87 1.91 -0.58
CA ALA A 126 7.47 1.10 -1.62
C ALA A 126 9.00 1.25 -1.69
N VAL A 127 9.49 2.48 -1.50
CA VAL A 127 10.92 2.84 -1.54
C VAL A 127 11.63 2.58 -0.21
N THR A 128 11.00 2.92 0.91
CA THR A 128 11.60 2.74 2.24
C THR A 128 11.62 1.29 2.72
N GLY A 129 10.76 0.47 2.13
CA GLY A 129 10.63 -0.96 2.41
C GLY A 129 9.80 -1.27 3.67
N PRO A 130 9.60 -2.57 3.96
CA PRO A 130 8.66 -3.05 4.98
C PRO A 130 9.04 -2.72 6.45
N GLY A 131 10.29 -2.36 6.73
CA GLY A 131 10.82 -2.28 8.10
C GLY A 131 11.06 -3.66 8.72
N LYS A 132 11.52 -3.70 9.98
CA LYS A 132 11.92 -4.95 10.64
C LYS A 132 10.77 -5.85 11.12
N ILE A 133 9.58 -5.29 11.29
CA ILE A 133 8.38 -5.99 11.80
C ILE A 133 7.46 -6.30 10.61
N ALA A 134 7.88 -7.21 9.74
CA ALA A 134 7.19 -7.50 8.50
C ALA A 134 7.46 -8.92 8.01
N VAL A 135 6.49 -9.51 7.30
CA VAL A 135 6.60 -10.88 6.76
C VAL A 135 7.73 -11.03 5.75
N ASP A 136 7.99 -10.03 4.89
CA ASP A 136 9.07 -10.02 3.90
C ASP A 136 10.45 -10.36 4.49
N ARG A 137 10.66 -10.03 5.77
CA ARG A 137 11.91 -10.29 6.48
C ARG A 137 12.13 -11.75 6.84
N PHE A 138 11.06 -12.51 7.08
CA PHE A 138 11.16 -13.93 7.41
C PHE A 138 11.50 -14.75 6.16
N LEU A 139 11.02 -14.33 4.98
CA LEU A 139 11.31 -15.00 3.70
C LEU A 139 12.77 -14.80 3.24
N THR A 140 13.36 -13.63 3.49
CA THR A 140 14.74 -13.30 3.10
C THR A 140 15.81 -13.88 4.03
N ARG A 141 15.45 -14.31 5.25
CA ARG A 141 16.41 -14.87 6.22
C ARG A 141 16.71 -16.37 6.00
N SER A 142 15.87 -17.09 5.26
CA SER A 142 16.00 -18.55 5.08
C SER A 142 17.10 -18.99 4.10
N SER A 143 17.68 -18.09 3.31
CA SER A 143 18.63 -18.42 2.24
C SER A 143 20.12 -18.31 2.63
N SER A 144 20.42 -17.89 3.87
CA SER A 144 21.80 -17.67 4.34
C SER A 144 22.44 -18.87 5.07
N GLY A 145 21.70 -19.95 5.33
CA GLY A 145 22.14 -21.05 6.20
C GLY A 145 22.96 -22.17 5.53
N SER A 146 23.13 -22.17 4.20
CA SER A 146 23.67 -23.33 3.46
C SER A 146 25.03 -23.11 2.79
N ARG A 147 25.81 -22.10 3.21
CA ARG A 147 27.17 -21.86 2.65
C ARG A 147 28.34 -22.10 3.60
N SER A 148 28.09 -22.50 4.85
CA SER A 148 29.19 -22.67 5.83
C SER A 148 29.71 -24.10 6.00
N ALA A 149 29.18 -25.09 5.27
CA ALA A 149 29.54 -26.50 5.45
C ALA A 149 30.42 -27.10 4.33
N VAL A 150 30.90 -26.30 3.38
CA VAL A 150 31.70 -26.80 2.22
C VAL A 150 33.21 -26.50 2.37
N HIS A 151 33.62 -25.88 3.48
CA HIS A 151 35.03 -25.54 3.73
C HIS A 151 35.55 -25.99 5.11
N ALA A 152 34.98 -27.06 5.67
CA ALA A 152 35.52 -27.72 6.86
C ALA A 152 36.10 -29.08 6.49
#